data_AF-A0A351FES1-F1
#
_entry.id   AF-A0A351FES1-F1
#
_cell.length_a   1.000
_cell.length_b   1.000
_cell.length_c   1.000
_cell.angle_alpha   90.00
_cell.angle_beta   90.00
_cell.angle_gamma   90.00
#
_symmetry.space_group_name_H-M   'P 1'
#
loop_
_entity.id
_entity.type
_entity.pdbx_description
1 polymer ?
#
loop_
_entity_poly.entity_id
_entity_poly.type
_entity_poly.pdbx_seq_one_letter_code
_entity_poly.pdbx_strand_id
1 'polypeptide(L)'
;SPFQHGEVYVLDDGAETDLDLGHYERFTSGKLSRFNNLTSGQIYESVIRKERRGDYLGKTVQVIPHVTNEIKDRIYAAGEG
;
A
#
# COMPACT_ATOMS: atom_id res chain seq x y z
N SER A 1 -8.75 -17.71 1.29
CA SER A 1 -9.71 -18.25 0.30
C SER A 1 -10.70 -17.15 -0.06
N PRO A 2 -10.97 -16.89 -1.37
CA PRO A 2 -11.95 -15.88 -1.80
C PRO A 2 -13.33 -16.06 -1.15
N PHE A 3 -13.69 -17.32 -0.86
CA PHE A 3 -14.93 -17.68 -0.19
C PHE A 3 -14.99 -17.31 1.31
N GLN A 4 -13.86 -16.95 1.93
CA GLN A 4 -13.79 -16.56 3.35
C GLN A 4 -13.39 -15.10 3.57
N HIS A 5 -12.81 -14.42 2.57
CA HIS A 5 -12.23 -13.09 2.72
C HIS A 5 -12.71 -12.07 1.68
N GLY A 6 -13.69 -12.42 0.84
CA GLY A 6 -14.20 -11.55 -0.22
C GLY A 6 -13.51 -11.80 -1.56
N GLU A 7 -14.19 -11.41 -2.64
CA GLU A 7 -13.66 -11.48 -4.00
C GLU A 7 -12.50 -10.49 -4.18
N VAL A 8 -11.45 -10.92 -4.87
CA VAL A 8 -10.32 -10.06 -5.25
C VAL A 8 -10.73 -9.27 -6.49
N TYR A 9 -10.63 -7.95 -6.44
CA TYR A 9 -10.90 -7.09 -7.60
C TYR A 9 -9.60 -6.88 -8.39
N VAL A 10 -9.68 -6.90 -9.72
CA VAL A 10 -8.53 -6.62 -10.58
C VAL A 10 -8.77 -5.27 -11.24
N LEU A 11 -7.92 -4.29 -10.94
CA LEU A 11 -7.94 -2.97 -11.58
C LEU A 11 -7.43 -3.05 -13.03
N ASP A 12 -7.71 -2.02 -13.83
CA ASP A 12 -7.27 -1.91 -15.24
C ASP A 12 -5.74 -2.00 -15.42
N ASP A 13 -4.96 -1.69 -14.38
CA ASP A 13 -3.50 -1.81 -14.37
C ASP A 13 -2.98 -3.21 -13.99
N GLY A 14 -3.89 -4.17 -13.79
CA GLY A 14 -3.59 -5.56 -13.42
C GLY A 14 -3.27 -5.77 -11.94
N ALA A 15 -3.49 -4.77 -11.08
CA ALA A 15 -3.34 -4.93 -9.65
C ALA A 15 -4.51 -5.71 -9.04
N GLU A 16 -4.19 -6.75 -8.25
CA GLU A 16 -5.13 -7.42 -7.37
C GLU A 16 -5.36 -6.57 -6.12
N THR A 17 -6.59 -6.12 -5.93
CA THR A 17 -6.98 -5.21 -4.86
C THR A 17 -8.20 -5.67 -4.08
N ASP A 18 -8.43 -5.03 -2.93
CA ASP A 18 -9.62 -5.26 -2.13
C ASP A 18 -10.90 -4.89 -2.90
N LEU A 19 -12.01 -5.56 -2.57
CA LEU A 19 -13.34 -5.36 -3.14
C LEU A 19 -13.82 -3.90 -3.01
N ASP A 20 -13.36 -3.22 -1.96
CA ASP A 20 -13.70 -1.82 -1.67
C ASP A 20 -13.22 -0.86 -2.78
N LEU A 21 -12.13 -1.17 -3.48
CA LEU A 21 -11.64 -0.32 -4.58
C LEU A 21 -12.55 -0.42 -5.80
N GLY A 22 -13.11 -1.61 -6.09
CA GLY A 22 -14.17 -1.74 -7.09
C GLY A 22 -15.46 -1.03 -6.68
N HIS A 23 -15.71 -0.84 -5.38
CA HIS A 23 -16.80 0.01 -4.90
C HIS A 23 -16.49 1.50 -5.17
N TYR A 24 -15.28 1.96 -4.87
CA TYR A 24 -14.91 3.36 -5.12
C TYR A 24 -14.93 3.73 -6.61
N GLU A 25 -14.46 2.88 -7.53
CA GLU A 25 -14.56 3.15 -8.98
C GLU A 25 -16.01 3.21 -9.48
N ARG A 26 -16.92 2.42 -8.89
CA ARG A 26 -18.34 2.45 -9.27
C ARG A 26 -19.05 3.74 -8.87
N PHE A 27 -18.62 4.37 -7.78
CA PHE A 27 -19.29 5.56 -7.20
C PHE A 27 -18.51 6.86 -7.39
N THR A 28 -17.23 6.78 -7.77
CA THR A 28 -16.41 7.93 -8.12
C THR A 28 -15.87 7.71 -9.52
N SER A 29 -16.02 8.68 -10.42
CA SER A 29 -15.48 8.63 -11.79
C SER A 29 -13.95 8.75 -11.85
N GLY A 30 -13.27 8.59 -10.71
CA GLY A 30 -11.82 8.60 -10.59
C GLY A 30 -11.25 7.24 -10.99
N LYS A 31 -10.19 7.26 -11.79
CA LYS A 31 -9.41 6.05 -12.09
C LYS A 31 -8.58 5.70 -10.87
N LEU A 32 -8.72 4.48 -10.36
CA LEU A 32 -7.87 3.98 -9.28
C LEU A 32 -6.70 3.19 -9.88
N SER A 33 -5.62 3.13 -9.13
CA SER A 33 -4.39 2.43 -9.49
C SER A 33 -3.93 1.56 -8.32
N ARG A 34 -2.92 0.73 -8.57
CA ARG A 34 -2.22 -0.03 -7.52
C ARG A 34 -1.75 0.81 -6.34
N PHE A 35 -1.52 2.11 -6.52
CA PHE A 35 -1.11 3.02 -5.45
C PHE A 35 -2.23 3.32 -4.44
N ASN A 36 -3.48 3.09 -4.84
CA ASN A 36 -4.66 3.26 -3.98
C ASN A 36 -4.91 2.04 -3.08
N ASN A 37 -4.17 0.93 -3.27
CA ASN A 37 -4.18 -0.23 -2.38
C ASN A 37 -2.87 -0.31 -1.58
N LEU A 38 -2.94 0.00 -0.29
CA LEU A 38 -1.80 -0.05 0.62
C LEU A 38 -2.03 -1.08 1.72
N THR A 39 -1.21 -2.13 1.76
CA THR A 39 -1.30 -3.19 2.76
C THR A 39 -0.13 -3.14 3.75
N SER A 40 -0.35 -3.61 4.98
CA SER A 40 0.72 -3.73 5.98
C SER A 40 1.91 -4.54 5.46
N GLY A 41 1.67 -5.60 4.67
CA GLY A 41 2.73 -6.41 4.07
C GLY A 41 3.68 -5.59 3.19
N GLN A 42 3.14 -4.73 2.32
CA GLN A 42 3.94 -3.87 1.44
C GLN A 42 4.77 -2.84 2.24
N ILE A 43 4.21 -2.31 3.32
CA ILE A 43 4.90 -1.34 4.17
C ILE A 43 6.06 -1.99 4.91
N TYR A 44 5.82 -3.12 5.57
CA TYR A 44 6.87 -3.84 6.29
C TYR A 44 7.95 -4.35 5.35
N GLU A 45 7.60 -4.84 4.15
CA GLU A 45 8.59 -5.23 3.15
C GLU A 45 9.48 -4.05 2.74
N SER A 46 8.89 -2.88 2.46
CA SER A 46 9.63 -1.66 2.11
C SER A 46 10.61 -1.26 3.22
N VAL A 47 10.14 -1.19 4.46
CA VAL A 47 10.95 -0.83 5.62
C VAL A 47 12.10 -1.81 5.84
N ILE A 48 11.85 -3.12 5.74
CA ILE A 48 12.90 -4.16 5.87
C ILE A 48 13.92 -4.05 4.74
N ARG A 49 13.49 -3.78 3.49
CA ARG A 49 14.42 -3.57 2.38
C ARG A 49 15.31 -2.34 2.58
N LYS A 50 14.75 -1.23 3.06
CA LYS A 50 15.51 0.00 3.39
C LYS A 50 16.53 -0.25 4.50
N GLU A 51 16.13 -1.02 5.52
CA GLU A 51 17.03 -1.45 6.59
C GLU A 51 18.22 -2.25 6.06
N ARG A 52 17.96 -3.30 5.27
CA ARG A 52 18.99 -4.16 4.69
C ARG A 52 19.93 -3.43 3.71
N ARG A 53 19.44 -2.38 3.05
CA ARG A 53 20.26 -1.52 2.19
C ARG A 53 21.16 -0.56 2.98
N GLY A 54 20.87 -0.34 4.26
CA GLY A 54 21.61 0.55 5.14
C GLY A 54 21.04 1.97 5.22
N ASP A 55 19.83 2.23 4.72
CA ASP A 55 19.21 3.57 4.71
C ASP A 55 19.01 4.13 6.13
N TYR A 56 18.85 3.26 7.12
CA TYR A 56 18.70 3.65 8.53
C TYR A 56 20.05 3.74 9.27
N LEU A 57 21.18 3.69 8.56
CA LEU A 57 22.54 3.89 9.10
C LEU A 57 22.86 2.95 10.26
N GLY A 58 22.37 1.70 10.21
CA GLY A 58 22.57 0.70 11.25
C GLY A 58 21.82 0.96 12.56
N LYS A 59 20.91 1.95 12.60
CA LYS A 59 20.07 2.21 13.76
C LYS A 59 18.90 1.23 13.82
N THR A 60 18.40 1.00 15.02
CA THR A 60 17.21 0.16 15.26
C THR A 60 16.01 0.72 14.51
N VAL A 61 15.41 -0.14 13.68
CA VAL A 61 14.13 0.14 13.04
C VAL A 61 12.99 -0.12 14.02
N GLN A 62 12.02 0.79 14.02
CA GLN A 62 10.92 0.88 14.98
C GLN A 62 9.63 1.24 14.26
N VAL A 63 8.47 0.86 14.84
CA VAL A 63 7.15 1.22 14.31
C VAL A 63 7.00 2.74 14.18
N ILE A 64 7.37 3.48 15.23
CA ILE A 64 7.52 4.93 15.18
C ILE A 64 9.03 5.23 15.27
N PRO A 65 9.61 6.03 14.37
CA PRO A 65 8.95 6.72 13.25
C PRO A 65 8.96 5.94 11.92
N HIS A 66 9.67 4.82 11.79
CA HIS A 66 10.02 4.27 10.46
C HIS A 66 8.83 3.71 9.68
N VAL A 67 7.99 2.90 10.33
CA VAL A 67 6.77 2.34 9.68
C VAL A 67 5.74 3.43 9.45
N THR A 68 5.54 4.30 10.44
CA THR A 68 4.61 5.43 10.31
C THR A 68 5.04 6.48 9.28
N ASN A 69 6.33 6.69 9.07
CA ASN A 69 6.83 7.53 7.97
C ASN A 69 6.57 6.88 6.62
N GLU A 70 6.82 5.58 6.46
CA GLU A 70 6.49 4.87 5.20
C GLU A 70 4.99 4.96 4.88
N ILE A 71 4.10 4.84 5.89
CA ILE A 71 2.66 5.07 5.72
C ILE A 71 2.39 6.47 5.19
N LYS A 72 2.95 7.51 5.83
CA LYS A 72 2.75 8.91 5.42
C LYS A 72 3.26 9.17 4.01
N ASP A 73 4.46 8.71 3.69
CA ASP A 73 5.08 8.90 2.37
C ASP A 73 4.21 8.29 1.26
N ARG A 74 3.60 7.13 1.51
CA ARG A 74 2.67 6.48 0.58
C ARG A 74 1.37 7.27 0.40
N ILE A 75 0.84 7.84 1.48
CA ILE A 75 -0.36 8.69 1.42
C ILE A 75 -0.07 9.97 0.62
N TYR A 76 1.07 10.62 0.87
CA TYR A 76 1.45 11.81 0.11
C TYR A 76 1.66 11.50 -1.37
N ALA A 77 2.37 10.40 -1.69
CA ALA A 77 2.57 9.95 -3.07
C ALA A 77 1.24 9.64 -3.79
N ALA A 78 0.27 9.05 -3.09
CA ALA A 78 -1.06 8.80 -3.64
C ALA A 78 -1.90 10.07 -3.83
N GLY A 79 -1.58 11.17 -3.14
CA GLY A 79 -2.24 12.48 -3.31
C GLY A 79 -1.60 13.36 -4.38
N GLU A 80 -0.39 13.03 -4.85
CA GLU A 80 0.28 13.72 -5.97
C GLU A 80 -0.17 13.18 -7.35
N GLY A 81 -1.05 12.17 -7.38
CA GLY A 81 -1.59 11.51 -8.58
C GLY A 81 -3.11 11.58 -8.68
#